data_AF-A0A4Q7VFF1-F1
#
_entry.id   AF-A0A4Q7VFF1-F1
#
_cell.length_a   1.000
_cell.length_b   1.000
_cell.length_c   1.000
_cell.angle_alpha   90.00
_cell.angle_beta   90.00
_cell.angle_gamma   90.00
#
_symmetry.space_group_name_H-M   'P 1'
#
loop_
_entity.id
_entity.type
_entity.pdbx_description
1 polymer ?
#
loop_
_entity_poly.entity_id
_entity_poly.type
_entity_poly.pdbx_seq_one_letter_code
_entity_poly.pdbx_strand_id
1 'polypeptide(L)'
;MNTNDVAQQSLWQAWILQARNNPRVTTGLLLAGACLLILLLAGTYRALTSVDDTAFEYALVGGFAGFGATALGALAAFGLRSIPVRTQDTMLGFAAGMMLAASSFSLLLPGLEAAQEITGSALLGSAVVVLGLAFGVLLMLGLDYFTPHMHQELGTQGPEYKRLNGVWLFVLAIVLHNLPEGMAIGVSFSKSDMTVGLPLTTAIAIQDIPEGLAVALALRAIGMPVGRAVLLAAASGVMEPLGAIVGVGMSSGMAVAYPMSLGLAAGAMIFVVSHEVIPETHRNGHQTFATIGLMAGFAVMMFLDTALG
;
A
#
# COMPACT_ATOMS: atom_id res chain seq x y z
N MET A 1 -29.60 -21.79 7.84
CA MET A 1 -29.38 -20.54 8.60
C MET A 1 -30.41 -19.53 8.13
N ASN A 2 -31.25 -19.05 9.05
CA ASN A 2 -32.41 -18.22 8.76
C ASN A 2 -31.95 -16.81 8.36
N THR A 3 -32.57 -16.18 7.36
CA THR A 3 -32.19 -14.85 6.83
C THR A 3 -32.36 -13.70 7.83
N ASN A 4 -32.99 -13.97 8.97
CA ASN A 4 -33.20 -13.01 10.06
C ASN A 4 -32.03 -12.89 11.05
N ASP A 5 -31.03 -13.79 11.03
CA ASP A 5 -29.90 -13.74 11.98
C ASP A 5 -28.83 -12.69 11.60
N VAL A 6 -28.80 -12.23 10.35
CA VAL A 6 -27.80 -11.25 9.87
C VAL A 6 -28.05 -9.84 10.42
N ALA A 7 -29.28 -9.57 10.88
CA ALA A 7 -29.72 -8.25 11.31
C ALA A 7 -29.36 -7.90 12.77
N GLN A 8 -28.81 -8.82 13.57
CA GLN A 8 -28.66 -8.60 15.02
C GLN A 8 -27.24 -8.67 15.61
N GLN A 9 -26.21 -9.11 14.88
CA GLN A 9 -24.85 -9.08 15.43
C GLN A 9 -24.27 -7.66 15.33
N SER A 10 -23.70 -7.09 16.38
CA SER A 10 -22.98 -5.81 16.25
C SER A 10 -21.65 -6.02 15.49
N LEU A 11 -21.17 -5.02 14.73
CA LEU A 11 -19.84 -5.05 14.08
C LEU A 11 -18.74 -5.52 15.05
N TRP A 12 -18.83 -5.06 16.30
CA TRP A 12 -17.95 -5.46 17.39
C TRP A 12 -18.01 -6.97 17.69
N GLN A 13 -19.20 -7.56 17.75
CA GLN A 13 -19.37 -9.00 17.94
C GLN A 13 -18.84 -9.79 16.74
N ALA A 14 -19.02 -9.28 15.52
CA ALA A 14 -18.48 -9.91 14.33
C ALA A 14 -16.95 -9.89 14.34
N TRP A 15 -16.30 -8.79 14.71
CA TRP A 15 -14.85 -8.74 14.88
C TRP A 15 -14.34 -9.68 15.97
N ILE A 16 -15.03 -9.75 17.12
CA ILE A 16 -14.67 -10.72 18.17
C ILE A 16 -14.78 -12.16 17.66
N LEU A 17 -15.83 -12.47 16.89
CA LEU A 17 -16.00 -13.80 16.30
C LEU A 17 -14.92 -14.10 15.27
N GLN A 18 -14.66 -13.15 14.37
CA GLN A 18 -13.60 -13.20 13.35
C GLN A 18 -12.23 -13.46 14.00
N ALA A 19 -11.95 -12.79 15.12
CA ALA A 19 -10.73 -12.95 15.90
C ALA A 19 -10.62 -14.33 16.57
N ARG A 20 -11.71 -14.84 17.12
CA ARG A 20 -11.76 -16.19 17.70
C ARG A 20 -11.60 -17.28 16.65
N ASN A 21 -12.11 -17.08 15.44
CA ASN A 21 -12.05 -18.06 14.36
C ASN A 21 -10.62 -18.23 13.80
N ASN A 22 -9.82 -17.17 13.78
CA ASN A 22 -8.43 -17.22 13.34
C ASN A 22 -7.49 -16.55 14.34
N PRO A 23 -7.13 -17.25 15.44
CA PRO A 23 -6.29 -16.67 16.49
C PRO A 23 -4.88 -16.35 16.00
N ARG A 24 -4.36 -17.07 14.99
CA ARG A 24 -3.03 -16.82 14.42
C ARG A 24 -2.95 -15.48 13.69
N VAL A 25 -3.90 -15.20 12.79
CA VAL A 25 -3.98 -13.92 12.06
C VAL A 25 -4.21 -12.77 13.04
N THR A 26 -5.11 -12.95 14.01
CA THR A 26 -5.36 -11.98 15.08
C THR A 26 -4.10 -11.65 15.87
N THR A 27 -3.36 -12.68 16.30
CA THR A 27 -2.11 -12.48 17.05
C THR A 27 -1.07 -11.77 16.19
N GLY A 28 -0.97 -12.13 14.91
CA GLY A 28 -0.10 -11.46 13.95
C GLY A 28 -0.41 -9.97 13.79
N LEU A 29 -1.68 -9.62 13.61
CA LEU A 29 -2.13 -8.23 13.51
C LEU A 29 -1.85 -7.44 14.80
N LEU A 30 -2.11 -8.04 15.97
CA LEU A 30 -1.82 -7.39 17.25
C LEU A 30 -0.33 -7.16 17.47
N LEU A 31 0.53 -8.12 17.09
CA LEU A 31 1.98 -7.97 17.18
C LEU A 31 2.50 -6.90 16.20
N ALA A 32 2.03 -6.91 14.95
CA ALA A 32 2.39 -5.91 13.96
C ALA A 32 1.90 -4.52 14.35
N GLY A 33 0.66 -4.39 14.84
CA GLY A 33 0.10 -3.14 15.34
C GLY A 33 0.83 -2.62 16.59
N ALA A 34 1.23 -3.50 17.50
CA ALA A 34 2.05 -3.12 18.65
C ALA A 34 3.44 -2.61 18.22
N CYS A 35 4.08 -3.29 17.26
CA CYS A 35 5.35 -2.86 16.67
C CYS A 35 5.21 -1.46 16.05
N LEU A 36 4.22 -1.26 15.17
CA LEU A 36 3.92 0.02 14.54
C LEU A 36 3.66 1.12 15.57
N LEU A 37 2.89 0.84 16.61
CA LEU A 37 2.58 1.81 17.66
C LEU A 37 3.84 2.21 18.45
N ILE A 38 4.69 1.25 18.81
CA ILE A 38 5.96 1.52 19.51
C ILE A 38 6.85 2.42 18.65
N LEU A 39 6.98 2.09 17.36
CA LEU A 39 7.73 2.86 16.39
C LEU A 39 7.20 4.29 16.25
N LEU A 40 5.89 4.47 16.10
CA LEU A 40 5.23 5.77 16.01
C LEU A 40 5.38 6.61 17.29
N LEU A 41 5.23 6.00 18.47
CA LEU A 41 5.41 6.70 19.74
C LEU A 41 6.85 7.18 19.91
N ALA A 42 7.83 6.33 19.54
CA ALA A 42 9.23 6.71 19.56
C ALA A 42 9.54 7.85 18.58
N GLY A 43 8.99 7.79 17.35
CA GLY A 43 9.17 8.85 16.34
C GLY A 43 8.51 10.16 16.75
N THR A 44 7.29 10.11 17.28
CA THR A 44 6.58 11.31 17.76
C THR A 44 7.34 11.96 18.92
N TYR A 45 7.85 11.16 19.87
CA TYR A 45 8.67 11.68 20.96
C TYR A 45 9.94 12.36 20.45
N ARG A 46 10.60 11.77 19.45
CA ARG A 46 11.78 12.39 18.81
C ARG A 46 11.41 13.67 18.06
N ALA A 47 10.33 13.66 17.29
CA ALA A 47 9.86 14.83 16.54
C ALA A 47 9.54 16.02 17.47
N LEU A 48 8.93 15.77 18.63
CA LEU A 48 8.65 16.80 19.63
C LEU A 48 9.92 17.37 20.31
N THR A 49 11.06 16.70 20.18
CA THR A 49 12.33 17.08 20.83
C THR A 49 13.41 17.51 19.84
N SER A 50 13.24 17.29 18.54
CA SER A 50 14.15 17.72 17.46
C SER A 50 13.63 18.98 16.75
N VAL A 51 14.54 19.71 16.09
CA VAL A 51 14.26 20.99 15.39
C VAL A 51 14.31 20.83 13.85
N ASP A 52 14.59 19.63 13.33
CA ASP A 52 14.76 19.40 11.89
C ASP A 52 13.49 18.79 11.27
N ASP A 53 12.76 19.61 10.51
CA ASP A 53 11.48 19.27 9.87
C ASP A 53 11.65 18.76 8.41
N THR A 54 12.88 18.73 7.88
CA THR A 54 13.15 18.46 6.46
C THR A 54 12.60 17.10 5.99
N ALA A 55 12.78 16.04 6.78
CA ALA A 55 12.29 14.70 6.45
C ALA A 55 10.76 14.66 6.36
N PHE A 56 10.09 15.39 7.24
CA PHE A 56 8.63 15.47 7.27
C PHE A 56 8.10 16.25 6.07
N GLU A 57 8.75 17.37 5.71
CA GLU A 57 8.40 18.14 4.51
C GLU A 57 8.52 17.30 3.24
N TYR A 58 9.64 16.58 3.06
CA TYR A 58 9.81 15.70 1.90
C TYR A 58 8.79 14.56 1.86
N ALA A 59 8.52 13.92 3.00
CA ALA A 59 7.48 12.91 3.10
C ALA A 59 6.09 13.45 2.72
N LEU A 60 5.73 14.64 3.19
CA LEU A 60 4.46 15.28 2.83
C LEU A 60 4.40 15.62 1.34
N VAL A 61 5.43 16.26 0.79
CA VAL A 61 5.49 16.59 -0.63
C VAL A 61 5.38 15.33 -1.48
N GLY A 62 6.08 14.26 -1.11
CA GLY A 62 5.99 12.97 -1.79
C GLY A 62 4.60 12.36 -1.70
N GLY A 63 3.99 12.34 -0.52
CA GLY A 63 2.63 11.81 -0.34
C GLY A 63 1.58 12.61 -1.13
N PHE A 64 1.73 13.94 -1.21
CA PHE A 64 0.87 14.76 -2.06
C PHE A 64 1.16 14.58 -3.56
N ALA A 65 2.40 14.23 -3.94
CA ALA A 65 2.75 13.93 -5.33
C ALA A 65 2.04 12.65 -5.80
N GLY A 66 2.04 11.61 -4.97
CA GLY A 66 1.26 10.39 -5.24
C GLY A 66 -0.25 10.68 -5.30
N PHE A 67 -0.81 11.38 -4.30
CA PHE A 67 -2.23 11.78 -4.32
C PHE A 67 -2.58 12.54 -5.61
N GLY A 68 -1.70 13.46 -6.03
CA GLY A 68 -1.84 14.23 -7.26
C GLY A 68 -1.82 13.33 -8.50
N ALA A 69 -0.97 12.30 -8.52
CA ALA A 69 -0.91 11.31 -9.59
C ALA A 69 -2.16 10.42 -9.64
N THR A 70 -2.61 9.88 -8.51
CA THR A 70 -3.88 9.13 -8.41
C THR A 70 -5.06 9.97 -8.90
N ALA A 71 -5.14 11.23 -8.45
CA ALA A 71 -6.17 12.16 -8.90
C ALA A 71 -6.08 12.47 -10.40
N LEU A 72 -4.87 12.63 -10.95
CA LEU A 72 -4.63 12.85 -12.37
C LEU A 72 -5.10 11.65 -13.20
N GLY A 73 -4.76 10.43 -12.77
CA GLY A 73 -5.25 9.19 -13.36
C GLY A 73 -6.77 9.11 -13.35
N ALA A 74 -7.39 9.38 -12.21
CA ALA A 74 -8.83 9.40 -12.06
C ALA A 74 -9.49 10.43 -12.99
N LEU A 75 -8.95 11.64 -13.11
CA LEU A 75 -9.46 12.69 -14.00
C LEU A 75 -9.50 12.26 -15.48
N ALA A 76 -8.56 11.42 -15.93
CA ALA A 76 -8.56 10.89 -17.30
C ALA A 76 -9.84 10.06 -17.61
N ALA A 77 -10.54 9.54 -16.59
CA ALA A 77 -11.83 8.86 -16.76
C ALA A 77 -12.98 9.78 -17.21
N PHE A 78 -12.82 11.11 -17.18
CA PHE A 78 -13.77 12.03 -17.83
C PHE A 78 -13.70 11.92 -19.36
N GLY A 79 -12.49 11.79 -19.91
CA GLY A 79 -12.25 11.65 -21.35
C GLY A 79 -12.43 10.22 -21.85
N LEU A 80 -12.19 9.23 -21.00
CA LEU A 80 -12.24 7.81 -21.34
C LEU A 80 -13.52 7.18 -20.78
N ARG A 81 -14.47 6.78 -21.64
CA ARG A 81 -15.73 6.19 -21.18
C ARG A 81 -15.55 4.78 -20.60
N SER A 82 -14.68 3.99 -21.22
CA SER A 82 -14.26 2.65 -20.82
C SER A 82 -12.95 2.34 -21.54
N ILE A 83 -12.19 1.37 -21.03
CA ILE A 83 -11.02 0.82 -21.70
C ILE A 83 -11.20 -0.69 -21.91
N PRO A 84 -10.55 -1.29 -22.91
CA PRO A 84 -10.54 -2.75 -23.03
C PRO A 84 -9.96 -3.39 -21.77
N VAL A 85 -10.54 -4.50 -21.31
CA VAL A 85 -10.07 -5.24 -20.12
C VAL A 85 -8.59 -5.60 -20.25
N ARG A 86 -8.13 -5.99 -21.44
CA ARG A 86 -6.72 -6.20 -21.75
C ARG A 86 -5.84 -4.99 -21.40
N THR A 87 -6.28 -3.77 -21.72
CA THR A 87 -5.53 -2.55 -21.42
C THR A 87 -5.50 -2.31 -19.91
N GLN A 88 -6.62 -2.51 -19.22
CA GLN A 88 -6.68 -2.44 -17.76
C GLN A 88 -5.73 -3.46 -17.10
N ASP A 89 -5.75 -4.73 -17.53
CA ASP A 89 -4.87 -5.79 -17.04
C ASP A 89 -3.39 -5.45 -17.28
N THR A 90 -3.07 -4.83 -18.42
CA THR A 90 -1.70 -4.38 -18.75
C THR A 90 -1.25 -3.23 -17.83
N MET A 91 -2.14 -2.26 -17.57
CA MET A 91 -1.88 -1.10 -16.74
C MET A 91 -1.68 -1.49 -15.26
N LEU A 92 -2.55 -2.34 -14.73
CA LEU A 92 -2.44 -2.89 -13.38
C LEU A 92 -1.23 -3.85 -13.26
N GLY A 93 -0.94 -4.62 -14.31
CA GLY A 93 0.29 -5.41 -14.39
C GLY A 93 1.53 -4.51 -14.28
N PHE A 94 1.56 -3.40 -15.02
CA PHE A 94 2.63 -2.40 -14.93
C PHE A 94 2.80 -1.84 -13.51
N ALA A 95 1.71 -1.48 -12.84
CA ALA A 95 1.74 -1.03 -11.44
C ALA A 95 2.34 -2.10 -10.51
N ALA A 96 1.85 -3.35 -10.59
CA ALA A 96 2.42 -4.47 -9.83
C ALA A 96 3.93 -4.66 -10.05
N GLY A 97 4.38 -4.51 -11.30
CA GLY A 97 5.80 -4.58 -11.65
C GLY A 97 6.63 -3.48 -10.99
N MET A 98 6.12 -2.24 -11.02
CA MET A 98 6.76 -1.10 -10.37
C MET A 98 6.86 -1.33 -8.86
N MET A 99 5.79 -1.75 -8.19
CA MET A 99 5.76 -1.99 -6.74
C MET A 99 6.68 -3.13 -6.30
N LEU A 100 6.77 -4.23 -7.05
CA LEU A 100 7.68 -5.34 -6.74
C LEU A 100 9.15 -4.94 -6.84
N ALA A 101 9.49 -4.21 -7.90
CA ALA A 101 10.83 -3.68 -8.09
C ALA A 101 11.15 -2.64 -7.01
N ALA A 102 10.23 -1.72 -6.70
CA ALA A 102 10.41 -0.70 -5.67
C ALA A 102 10.61 -1.31 -4.28
N SER A 103 9.83 -2.34 -3.95
CA SER A 103 10.00 -3.12 -2.72
C SER A 103 11.39 -3.76 -2.62
N SER A 104 11.94 -4.21 -3.74
CA SER A 104 13.25 -4.86 -3.77
C SER A 104 14.38 -3.84 -3.72
N PHE A 105 14.40 -2.90 -4.67
CA PHE A 105 15.54 -2.01 -4.93
C PHE A 105 15.52 -0.75 -4.07
N SER A 106 14.36 -0.15 -3.81
CA SER A 106 14.29 1.14 -3.09
C SER A 106 13.85 1.01 -1.64
N LEU A 107 13.46 -0.20 -1.18
CA LEU A 107 13.11 -0.47 0.21
C LEU A 107 14.03 -1.52 0.85
N LEU A 108 14.03 -2.75 0.35
CA LEU A 108 14.77 -3.84 0.98
C LEU A 108 16.29 -3.64 0.90
N LEU A 109 16.85 -3.28 -0.26
CA LEU A 109 18.29 -3.06 -0.40
C LEU A 109 18.80 -1.89 0.49
N PRO A 110 18.25 -0.66 0.40
CA PRO A 110 18.61 0.43 1.31
C PRO A 110 18.38 0.08 2.79
N GLY A 111 17.34 -0.70 3.08
CA GLY A 111 17.06 -1.21 4.41
C GLY A 111 18.16 -2.11 4.95
N LEU A 112 18.65 -3.04 4.13
CA LEU A 112 19.73 -3.97 4.48
C LEU A 112 21.04 -3.22 4.71
N GLU A 113 21.37 -2.29 3.83
CA GLU A 113 22.57 -1.44 3.94
C GLU A 113 22.54 -0.60 5.22
N ALA A 114 21.43 0.10 5.48
CA ALA A 114 21.27 0.88 6.70
C ALA A 114 21.30 0.00 7.96
N ALA A 115 20.69 -1.17 7.93
CA ALA A 115 20.68 -2.08 9.08
C ALA A 115 22.08 -2.63 9.37
N GLN A 116 22.85 -2.96 8.33
CA GLN A 116 24.22 -3.44 8.47
C GLN A 116 25.14 -2.36 9.03
N GLU A 117 24.99 -1.10 8.57
CA GLU A 117 25.73 0.04 9.10
C GLU A 117 25.45 0.26 10.59
N ILE A 118 24.17 0.20 11.00
CA ILE A 118 23.75 0.44 12.38
C ILE A 118 24.17 -0.71 13.32
N THR A 119 24.07 -1.95 12.86
CA THR A 119 24.32 -3.14 13.71
C THR A 119 25.76 -3.63 13.67
N GLY A 120 26.55 -3.21 12.67
CA GLY A 120 27.92 -3.70 12.43
C GLY A 120 27.99 -5.17 11.98
N SER A 121 26.86 -5.81 11.68
CA SER A 121 26.80 -7.23 11.31
C SER A 121 25.75 -7.47 10.23
N ALA A 122 26.16 -8.07 9.11
CA ALA A 122 25.25 -8.40 8.01
C ALA A 122 24.12 -9.34 8.45
N LEU A 123 24.38 -10.26 9.39
CA LEU A 123 23.38 -11.20 9.90
C LEU A 123 22.32 -10.47 10.74
N LEU A 124 22.74 -9.61 11.68
CA LEU A 124 21.82 -8.86 12.52
C LEU A 124 21.06 -7.81 11.71
N GLY A 125 21.74 -7.13 10.78
CA GLY A 125 21.11 -6.18 9.87
C GLY A 125 20.01 -6.84 9.02
N SER A 126 20.32 -7.99 8.41
CA SER A 126 19.33 -8.78 7.66
C SER A 126 18.15 -9.21 8.53
N ALA A 127 18.40 -9.65 9.77
CA ALA A 127 17.34 -10.04 10.68
C ALA A 127 16.38 -8.89 11.02
N VAL A 128 16.88 -7.66 11.20
CA VAL A 128 16.05 -6.47 11.44
C VAL A 128 15.10 -6.21 10.27
N VAL A 129 15.62 -6.22 9.03
CA VAL A 129 14.82 -5.94 7.83
C VAL A 129 13.80 -7.05 7.57
N VAL A 130 14.20 -8.32 7.72
CA VAL A 130 13.29 -9.47 7.57
C VAL A 130 12.18 -9.46 8.62
N LEU A 131 12.49 -9.08 9.87
CA LEU A 131 11.48 -8.89 10.90
C LEU A 131 10.52 -7.75 10.53
N GLY A 132 11.04 -6.64 10.03
CA GLY A 132 10.24 -5.55 9.46
C GLY A 132 9.28 -6.08 8.38
N LEU A 133 9.81 -6.77 7.38
CA LEU A 133 9.02 -7.38 6.29
C LEU A 133 7.95 -8.32 6.82
N ALA A 134 8.26 -9.17 7.79
CA ALA A 134 7.29 -10.05 8.41
C ALA A 134 6.16 -9.25 9.11
N PHE A 135 6.49 -8.18 9.81
CA PHE A 135 5.46 -7.31 10.41
C PHE A 135 4.61 -6.59 9.37
N GLY A 136 5.19 -6.16 8.24
CA GLY A 136 4.44 -5.58 7.12
C GLY A 136 3.43 -6.56 6.52
N VAL A 137 3.86 -7.80 6.27
CA VAL A 137 2.98 -8.87 5.78
C VAL A 137 1.89 -9.20 6.80
N LEU A 138 2.23 -9.32 8.09
CA LEU A 138 1.25 -9.62 9.15
C LEU A 138 0.25 -8.48 9.35
N LEU A 139 0.68 -7.23 9.20
CA LEU A 139 -0.19 -6.06 9.22
C LEU A 139 -1.23 -6.16 8.11
N MET A 140 -0.78 -6.32 6.86
CA MET A 140 -1.71 -6.36 5.72
C MET A 140 -2.59 -7.60 5.71
N LEU A 141 -2.06 -8.78 6.07
CA LEU A 141 -2.86 -10.00 6.24
C LEU A 141 -3.95 -9.82 7.30
N GLY A 142 -3.63 -9.12 8.39
CA GLY A 142 -4.60 -8.80 9.42
C GLY A 142 -5.66 -7.81 8.93
N LEU A 143 -5.24 -6.72 8.30
CA LEU A 143 -6.15 -5.71 7.77
C LEU A 143 -7.10 -6.32 6.72
N ASP A 144 -6.58 -7.09 5.77
CA ASP A 144 -7.36 -7.85 4.80
C ASP A 144 -8.41 -8.74 5.49
N TYR A 145 -8.00 -9.55 6.46
CA TYR A 145 -8.90 -10.49 7.13
C TYR A 145 -10.00 -9.83 8.00
N PHE A 146 -9.74 -8.64 8.57
CA PHE A 146 -10.65 -7.95 9.49
C PHE A 146 -11.48 -6.83 8.85
N THR A 147 -11.13 -6.38 7.66
CA THR A 147 -11.87 -5.34 6.94
C THR A 147 -12.83 -5.97 5.94
N PRO A 148 -14.12 -5.59 5.94
CA PRO A 148 -15.00 -5.97 4.85
C PRO A 148 -14.60 -5.22 3.59
N HIS A 149 -14.19 -5.94 2.56
CA HIS A 149 -13.75 -5.35 1.30
C HIS A 149 -14.20 -6.24 0.12
N MET A 150 -14.15 -5.70 -1.10
CA MET A 150 -14.59 -6.39 -2.31
C MET A 150 -13.54 -6.18 -3.38
N HIS A 151 -13.08 -7.30 -3.92
CA HIS A 151 -12.24 -7.32 -5.08
C HIS A 151 -13.11 -7.44 -6.32
N GLN A 152 -12.63 -6.92 -7.45
CA GLN A 152 -13.38 -6.93 -8.69
C GLN A 152 -13.65 -8.37 -9.19
N GLU A 153 -12.70 -9.31 -9.07
CA GLU A 153 -12.88 -10.71 -9.48
C GLU A 153 -13.01 -11.73 -8.31
N LEU A 154 -12.43 -11.47 -7.13
CA LEU A 154 -12.55 -12.40 -5.97
C LEU A 154 -13.89 -12.27 -5.23
N GLY A 155 -14.65 -11.21 -5.50
CA GLY A 155 -15.90 -10.92 -4.81
C GLY A 155 -15.67 -10.36 -3.39
N THR A 156 -16.68 -10.51 -2.53
CA THR A 156 -16.71 -9.91 -1.19
C THR A 156 -15.98 -10.76 -0.16
N GLN A 157 -15.07 -10.13 0.61
CA GLN A 157 -14.29 -10.72 1.69
C GLN A 157 -14.49 -9.95 3.01
N GLY A 158 -13.99 -10.51 4.11
CA GLY A 158 -14.06 -9.90 5.44
C GLY A 158 -15.42 -10.01 6.16
N PRO A 159 -15.48 -9.59 7.44
CA PRO A 159 -16.66 -9.76 8.29
C PRO A 159 -17.79 -8.80 7.91
N GLU A 160 -19.04 -9.29 7.93
CA GLU A 160 -20.24 -8.48 7.69
C GLU A 160 -20.29 -7.70 6.36
N TYR A 161 -19.61 -8.17 5.30
CA TYR A 161 -19.64 -7.53 3.97
C TYR A 161 -21.05 -7.20 3.46
N LYS A 162 -22.08 -7.97 3.86
CA LYS A 162 -23.49 -7.76 3.51
C LYS A 162 -24.09 -6.44 4.03
N ARG A 163 -23.41 -5.74 4.94
CA ARG A 163 -23.83 -4.44 5.48
C ARG A 163 -23.41 -3.26 4.63
N LEU A 164 -22.39 -3.45 3.80
CA LEU A 164 -21.89 -2.45 2.88
C LEU A 164 -22.36 -2.81 1.47
N ASN A 165 -22.61 -1.79 0.65
CA ASN A 165 -22.81 -2.02 -0.77
C ASN A 165 -21.43 -2.30 -1.43
N GLY A 166 -21.44 -2.96 -2.59
CA GLY A 166 -20.20 -3.34 -3.30
C GLY A 166 -19.26 -2.16 -3.58
N VAL A 167 -19.81 -0.95 -3.77
CA VAL A 167 -19.03 0.28 -3.96
C VAL A 167 -18.12 0.55 -2.76
N TRP A 168 -18.66 0.53 -1.54
CA TRP A 168 -17.88 0.83 -0.33
C TRP A 168 -16.87 -0.27 0.00
N LEU A 169 -17.21 -1.52 -0.31
CA LEU A 169 -16.29 -2.63 -0.19
C LEU A 169 -15.09 -2.49 -1.15
N PHE A 170 -15.34 -2.02 -2.38
CA PHE A 170 -14.28 -1.75 -3.35
C PHE A 170 -13.41 -0.56 -2.93
N VAL A 171 -14.02 0.53 -2.47
CA VAL A 171 -13.30 1.71 -1.95
C VAL A 171 -12.41 1.33 -0.76
N LEU A 172 -12.88 0.45 0.14
CA LEU A 172 -12.07 -0.02 1.27
C LEU A 172 -10.86 -0.85 0.82
N ALA A 173 -10.99 -1.67 -0.23
CA ALA A 173 -9.85 -2.39 -0.80
C ALA A 173 -8.77 -1.40 -1.31
N ILE A 174 -9.18 -0.38 -2.07
CA ILE A 174 -8.27 0.63 -2.62
C ILE A 174 -7.60 1.43 -1.50
N VAL A 175 -8.34 1.82 -0.45
CA VAL A 175 -7.74 2.50 0.70
C VAL A 175 -6.66 1.64 1.38
N LEU A 176 -6.83 0.31 1.42
CA LEU A 176 -5.80 -0.58 1.96
C LEU A 176 -4.57 -0.69 1.05
N HIS A 177 -4.69 -0.45 -0.26
CA HIS A 177 -3.57 -0.45 -1.22
C HIS A 177 -2.70 0.79 -1.13
N ASN A 178 -3.33 1.96 -1.05
CA ASN A 178 -2.62 3.23 -0.99
C ASN A 178 -1.91 3.44 0.38
N LEU A 179 -2.27 2.70 1.42
CA LEU A 179 -1.63 2.79 2.74
C LEU A 179 -0.14 2.36 2.68
N PRO A 180 0.22 1.14 2.21
CA PRO A 180 1.62 0.74 2.01
C PRO A 180 2.44 1.69 1.14
N GLU A 181 1.87 2.23 0.06
CA GLU A 181 2.54 3.18 -0.84
C GLU A 181 2.88 4.48 -0.11
N GLY A 182 1.90 5.07 0.57
CA GLY A 182 2.13 6.23 1.42
C GLY A 182 3.19 5.96 2.48
N MET A 183 3.08 4.83 3.20
CA MET A 183 4.07 4.44 4.21
C MET A 183 5.47 4.33 3.60
N ALA A 184 5.59 3.76 2.41
CA ALA A 184 6.87 3.62 1.72
C ALA A 184 7.49 4.99 1.36
N ILE A 185 6.70 5.94 0.86
CA ILE A 185 7.13 7.33 0.63
C ILE A 185 7.63 7.97 1.93
N GLY A 186 6.88 7.83 3.02
CA GLY A 186 7.25 8.42 4.30
C GLY A 186 8.56 7.86 4.84
N VAL A 187 8.71 6.53 4.81
CA VAL A 187 9.92 5.87 5.30
C VAL A 187 11.14 6.25 4.47
N SER A 188 11.04 6.26 3.14
CA SER A 188 12.20 6.53 2.26
C SER A 188 12.79 7.93 2.47
N PHE A 189 11.96 8.93 2.80
CA PHE A 189 12.42 10.29 3.12
C PHE A 189 12.85 10.50 4.57
N SER A 190 12.81 9.48 5.43
CA SER A 190 13.02 9.65 6.88
C SER A 190 14.44 10.03 7.29
N LYS A 191 15.42 9.81 6.41
CA LYS A 191 16.80 10.30 6.56
C LYS A 191 17.08 11.57 5.74
N SER A 192 16.05 12.17 5.13
CA SER A 192 16.16 13.28 4.17
C SER A 192 17.03 12.94 2.97
N ASP A 193 17.17 11.65 2.65
CA ASP A 193 18.01 11.16 1.56
C ASP A 193 17.24 11.14 0.24
N MET A 194 17.65 11.99 -0.69
CA MET A 194 17.01 12.07 -2.00
C MET A 194 17.33 10.88 -2.90
N THR A 195 18.45 10.18 -2.68
CA THR A 195 18.80 9.01 -3.50
C THR A 195 17.86 7.84 -3.24
N VAL A 196 17.26 7.75 -2.04
CA VAL A 196 16.27 6.72 -1.71
C VAL A 196 14.84 7.22 -1.95
N GLY A 197 14.53 8.43 -1.50
CA GLY A 197 13.16 8.93 -1.52
C GLY A 197 12.66 9.36 -2.91
N LEU A 198 13.52 9.97 -3.73
CA LEU A 198 13.12 10.48 -5.04
C LEU A 198 12.79 9.36 -6.05
N PRO A 199 13.61 8.30 -6.24
CA PRO A 199 13.25 7.22 -7.15
C PRO A 199 11.94 6.54 -6.74
N LEU A 200 11.79 6.22 -5.45
CA LEU A 200 10.60 5.54 -4.93
C LEU A 200 9.33 6.37 -5.10
N THR A 201 9.37 7.66 -4.73
CA THR A 201 8.21 8.55 -4.85
C THR A 201 7.84 8.79 -6.30
N THR A 202 8.83 8.94 -7.18
CA THR A 202 8.59 9.10 -8.62
C THR A 202 7.95 7.84 -9.19
N ALA A 203 8.40 6.67 -8.77
CA ALA A 203 7.87 5.40 -9.20
C ALA A 203 6.40 5.18 -8.77
N ILE A 204 6.09 5.49 -7.51
CA ILE A 204 4.72 5.44 -6.99
C ILE A 204 3.85 6.45 -7.77
N ALA A 205 4.27 7.71 -7.90
CA ALA A 205 3.52 8.68 -8.70
C ALA A 205 3.31 8.25 -10.17
N ILE A 206 4.26 7.53 -10.78
CA ILE A 206 4.10 7.04 -12.17
C ILE A 206 3.05 5.94 -12.27
N GLN A 207 3.01 5.01 -11.32
CA GLN A 207 2.07 3.87 -11.34
C GLN A 207 0.66 4.25 -10.83
N ASP A 208 0.56 5.28 -9.99
CA ASP A 208 -0.68 5.82 -9.46
C ASP A 208 -1.58 6.42 -10.55
N ILE A 209 -0.99 6.93 -11.63
CA ILE A 209 -1.77 7.45 -12.77
C ILE A 209 -2.57 6.31 -13.44
N PRO A 210 -1.94 5.19 -13.86
CA PRO A 210 -2.65 4.00 -14.28
C PRO A 210 -3.70 3.48 -13.29
N GLU A 211 -3.35 3.44 -12.01
CA GLU A 211 -4.21 2.90 -10.96
C GLU A 211 -5.44 3.77 -10.72
N GLY A 212 -5.25 5.08 -10.55
CA GLY A 212 -6.35 6.04 -10.38
C GLY A 212 -7.34 6.00 -11.55
N LEU A 213 -6.84 5.83 -12.78
CA LEU A 213 -7.71 5.60 -13.94
C LEU A 213 -8.49 4.29 -13.82
N ALA A 214 -7.81 3.18 -13.49
CA ALA A 214 -8.44 1.86 -13.36
C ALA A 214 -9.54 1.87 -12.30
N VAL A 215 -9.26 2.46 -11.13
CA VAL A 215 -10.22 2.63 -10.03
C VAL A 215 -11.44 3.44 -10.46
N ALA A 216 -11.23 4.59 -11.11
CA ALA A 216 -12.32 5.44 -11.58
C ALA A 216 -13.19 4.71 -12.62
N LEU A 217 -12.60 3.94 -13.53
CA LEU A 217 -13.33 3.17 -14.54
C LEU A 217 -14.07 1.97 -13.94
N ALA A 218 -13.51 1.29 -12.94
CA ALA A 218 -14.17 0.20 -12.23
C ALA A 218 -15.41 0.71 -11.47
N LEU A 219 -15.30 1.86 -10.79
CA LEU A 219 -16.44 2.52 -10.14
C LEU A 219 -17.54 2.90 -11.14
N ARG A 220 -17.16 3.32 -12.35
CA ARG A 220 -18.14 3.59 -13.42
C ARG A 220 -18.77 2.33 -13.98
N ALA A 221 -18.02 1.24 -14.08
CA ALA A 221 -18.52 -0.05 -14.58
C ALA A 221 -19.64 -0.61 -13.70
N ILE A 222 -19.61 -0.35 -12.39
CA ILE A 222 -20.68 -0.71 -11.45
C ILE A 222 -21.84 0.31 -11.41
N GLY A 223 -21.91 1.22 -12.38
CA GLY A 223 -23.05 2.14 -12.59
C GLY A 223 -22.92 3.52 -11.92
N MET A 224 -21.75 3.86 -11.38
CA MET A 224 -21.54 5.17 -10.75
C MET A 224 -21.40 6.29 -11.82
N PRO A 225 -22.02 7.47 -11.63
CA PRO A 225 -21.80 8.60 -12.52
C PRO A 225 -20.34 9.06 -12.46
N VAL A 226 -19.78 9.42 -13.63
CA VAL A 226 -18.34 9.73 -13.82
C VAL A 226 -17.78 10.70 -12.77
N GLY A 227 -18.49 11.80 -12.46
CA GLY A 227 -17.99 12.76 -11.48
C GLY A 227 -17.84 12.19 -10.07
N ARG A 228 -18.74 11.28 -9.65
CA ARG A 228 -18.62 10.61 -8.35
C ARG A 228 -17.52 9.55 -8.36
N ALA A 229 -17.38 8.82 -9.46
CA ALA A 229 -16.34 7.81 -9.60
C ALA A 229 -14.94 8.44 -9.57
N VAL A 230 -14.75 9.53 -10.30
CA VAL A 230 -13.50 10.31 -10.29
C VAL A 230 -13.22 10.90 -8.92
N LEU A 231 -14.23 11.46 -8.24
CA LEU A 231 -14.06 12.01 -6.90
C LEU A 231 -13.65 10.94 -5.89
N LEU A 232 -14.29 9.77 -5.90
CA LEU A 232 -13.94 8.69 -4.98
C LEU A 232 -12.58 8.07 -5.28
N ALA A 233 -12.22 7.91 -6.56
CA ALA A 233 -10.90 7.46 -6.97
C ALA A 233 -9.79 8.46 -6.57
N ALA A 234 -10.02 9.77 -6.73
CA ALA A 234 -9.09 10.78 -6.24
C ALA A 234 -9.04 10.79 -4.70
N ALA A 235 -10.18 10.62 -4.03
CA ALA A 235 -10.26 10.62 -2.57
C ALA A 235 -9.57 9.41 -1.92
N SER A 236 -9.48 8.26 -2.59
CA SER A 236 -8.69 7.13 -2.06
C SER A 236 -7.20 7.46 -2.00
N GLY A 237 -6.70 8.27 -2.94
CA GLY A 237 -5.33 8.79 -2.93
C GLY A 237 -4.96 9.62 -1.69
N VAL A 238 -5.93 10.11 -0.91
CA VAL A 238 -5.66 10.81 0.36
C VAL A 238 -4.95 9.89 1.37
N MET A 239 -5.08 8.58 1.20
CA MET A 239 -4.37 7.62 2.03
C MET A 239 -2.85 7.66 1.84
N GLU A 240 -2.34 8.17 0.73
CA GLU A 240 -0.90 8.25 0.47
C GLU A 240 -0.20 9.33 1.32
N PRO A 241 -0.66 10.60 1.40
CA PRO A 241 -0.07 11.57 2.34
C PRO A 241 -0.29 11.17 3.79
N LEU A 242 -1.43 10.56 4.14
CA LEU A 242 -1.66 10.02 5.47
C LEU A 242 -0.69 8.86 5.79
N GLY A 243 -0.47 7.97 4.84
CA GLY A 243 0.50 6.89 4.92
C GLY A 243 1.93 7.44 5.03
N ALA A 244 2.27 8.51 4.32
CA ALA A 244 3.58 9.14 4.39
C ALA A 244 3.88 9.73 5.78
N ILE A 245 2.88 10.33 6.42
CA ILE A 245 2.98 10.78 7.83
C ILE A 245 3.23 9.58 8.75
N VAL A 246 2.49 8.48 8.57
CA VAL A 246 2.72 7.24 9.34
C VAL A 246 4.12 6.69 9.09
N GLY A 247 4.57 6.69 7.83
CA GLY A 247 5.86 6.18 7.39
C GLY A 247 7.04 6.92 8.04
N VAL A 248 7.05 8.25 7.95
CA VAL A 248 8.09 9.08 8.58
C VAL A 248 8.01 9.04 10.11
N GLY A 249 6.80 8.90 10.66
CA GLY A 249 6.60 8.74 12.10
C GLY A 249 7.16 7.43 12.63
N MET A 250 6.97 6.30 11.93
CA MET A 250 7.41 4.99 12.42
C MET A 250 8.93 4.76 12.28
N SER A 251 9.58 5.43 11.34
CA SER A 251 10.99 5.22 11.00
C SER A 251 11.97 6.13 11.73
N SER A 252 11.49 7.24 12.31
CA SER A 252 12.34 8.31 12.84
C SER A 252 12.74 8.14 14.31
N GLY A 253 12.03 7.32 15.10
CA GLY A 253 12.19 7.28 16.56
C GLY A 253 13.54 6.79 17.11
N MET A 254 14.19 5.88 16.41
CA MET A 254 15.49 5.30 16.81
C MET A 254 16.26 4.83 15.59
N ALA A 255 17.57 4.60 15.71
CA ALA A 255 18.40 4.21 14.56
C ALA A 255 17.84 2.97 13.82
N VAL A 256 17.48 1.93 14.56
CA VAL A 256 16.94 0.66 14.02
C VAL A 256 15.53 0.81 13.43
N ALA A 257 14.79 1.86 13.79
CA ALA A 257 13.44 2.08 13.30
C ALA A 257 13.41 2.27 11.78
N TYR A 258 14.40 2.96 11.21
CA TYR A 258 14.48 3.20 9.77
C TYR A 258 14.56 1.91 8.94
N PRO A 259 15.57 1.02 9.10
CA PRO A 259 15.65 -0.21 8.32
C PRO A 259 14.51 -1.20 8.61
N MET A 260 14.01 -1.24 9.85
CA MET A 260 12.83 -2.06 10.18
C MET A 260 11.59 -1.55 9.45
N SER A 261 11.40 -0.24 9.37
CA SER A 261 10.27 0.40 8.69
C SER A 261 10.34 0.25 7.18
N LEU A 262 11.54 0.26 6.58
CA LEU A 262 11.74 -0.05 5.16
C LEU A 262 11.33 -1.49 4.86
N GLY A 263 11.75 -2.44 5.70
CA GLY A 263 11.29 -3.83 5.63
C GLY A 263 9.76 -3.91 5.76
N LEU A 264 9.17 -3.23 6.75
CA LEU A 264 7.73 -3.22 6.99
C LEU A 264 6.95 -2.70 5.78
N ALA A 265 7.34 -1.55 5.22
CA ALA A 265 6.71 -0.99 4.02
C ALA A 265 6.83 -1.96 2.83
N ALA A 266 8.01 -2.57 2.62
CA ALA A 266 8.20 -3.55 1.55
C ALA A 266 7.34 -4.80 1.74
N GLY A 267 7.25 -5.33 2.96
CA GLY A 267 6.42 -6.49 3.26
C GLY A 267 4.93 -6.21 3.04
N ALA A 268 4.47 -5.02 3.42
CA ALA A 268 3.11 -4.58 3.18
C ALA A 268 2.80 -4.45 1.68
N MET A 269 3.69 -3.82 0.90
CA MET A 269 3.55 -3.71 -0.56
C MET A 269 3.56 -5.07 -1.26
N ILE A 270 4.52 -5.95 -0.92
CA ILE A 270 4.62 -7.30 -1.50
C ILE A 270 3.35 -8.11 -1.21
N PHE A 271 2.77 -7.97 -0.01
CA PHE A 271 1.50 -8.61 0.31
C PHE A 271 0.40 -8.14 -0.64
N VAL A 272 0.20 -6.83 -0.79
CA VAL A 272 -0.84 -6.27 -1.68
C VAL A 272 -0.66 -6.74 -3.12
N VAL A 273 0.55 -6.63 -3.68
CA VAL A 273 0.80 -7.04 -5.07
C VAL A 273 0.54 -8.52 -5.30
N SER A 274 0.99 -9.36 -4.37
CA SER A 274 0.91 -10.82 -4.49
C SER A 274 -0.51 -11.34 -4.23
N HIS A 275 -1.18 -10.80 -3.21
CA HIS A 275 -2.49 -11.28 -2.79
C HIS A 275 -3.61 -10.76 -3.69
N GLU A 276 -3.42 -9.57 -4.29
CA GLU A 276 -4.52 -8.85 -4.94
C GLU A 276 -4.21 -8.53 -6.40
N VAL A 277 -3.17 -7.74 -6.69
CA VAL A 277 -2.96 -7.17 -8.04
C VAL A 277 -2.60 -8.23 -9.08
N ILE A 278 -1.65 -9.11 -8.79
CA ILE A 278 -1.24 -10.17 -9.74
C ILE A 278 -2.40 -11.15 -9.99
N PRO A 279 -3.07 -11.71 -8.96
CA PRO A 279 -4.21 -12.59 -9.17
C PRO A 279 -5.35 -11.95 -9.97
N GLU A 280 -5.67 -10.67 -9.71
CA GLU A 280 -6.74 -9.94 -10.40
C GLU A 280 -6.46 -9.83 -11.91
N THR A 281 -5.28 -9.35 -12.28
CA THR A 281 -4.90 -9.14 -13.69
C THR A 281 -4.78 -10.44 -14.51
N HIS A 282 -4.62 -11.58 -13.85
CA HIS A 282 -4.45 -12.88 -14.49
C HIS A 282 -5.75 -13.69 -14.65
N ARG A 283 -6.90 -13.17 -14.17
CA ARG A 283 -8.19 -13.87 -14.24
C ARG A 283 -8.98 -13.62 -15.52
N ASN A 284 -8.75 -12.49 -16.17
CA ASN A 284 -9.51 -12.03 -17.35
C ASN A 284 -9.10 -12.68 -18.69
N GLY A 285 -8.22 -13.68 -18.68
CA GLY A 285 -7.73 -14.33 -19.91
C GLY A 285 -6.66 -13.53 -20.69
N HIS A 286 -6.23 -12.37 -20.19
CA HIS A 286 -5.15 -11.55 -20.79
C HIS A 286 -3.82 -11.66 -20.06
N GLN A 287 -3.55 -12.81 -19.43
CA GLN A 287 -2.38 -13.07 -18.58
C GLN A 287 -1.06 -12.63 -19.22
N THR A 288 -0.84 -12.94 -20.51
CA THR A 288 0.38 -12.54 -21.23
C THR A 288 0.55 -11.02 -21.28
N PHE A 289 -0.52 -10.25 -21.47
CA PHE A 289 -0.46 -8.79 -21.49
C PHE A 289 -0.24 -8.21 -20.10
N ALA A 290 -0.88 -8.76 -19.08
CA ALA A 290 -0.60 -8.44 -17.67
C ALA A 290 0.87 -8.69 -17.32
N THR A 291 1.42 -9.85 -17.72
CA THR A 291 2.82 -10.21 -17.51
C THR A 291 3.78 -9.26 -18.24
N ILE A 292 3.48 -8.88 -19.49
CA ILE A 292 4.29 -7.90 -20.23
C ILE A 292 4.26 -6.53 -19.53
N GLY A 293 3.08 -6.10 -19.07
CA GLY A 293 2.93 -4.90 -18.25
C GLY A 293 3.82 -4.97 -17.01
N LEU A 294 3.74 -6.07 -16.26
CA LEU A 294 4.57 -6.32 -15.07
C LEU A 294 6.07 -6.27 -15.37
N MET A 295 6.53 -6.92 -16.43
CA MET A 295 7.94 -6.86 -16.84
C MET A 295 8.37 -5.43 -17.22
N ALA A 296 7.50 -4.69 -17.91
CA ALA A 296 7.78 -3.30 -18.29
C ALA A 296 7.84 -2.39 -17.06
N GLY A 297 6.90 -2.51 -16.13
CA GLY A 297 6.89 -1.76 -14.87
C GLY A 297 8.14 -2.06 -14.03
N PHE A 298 8.48 -3.34 -13.88
CA PHE A 298 9.70 -3.75 -13.18
C PHE A 298 10.96 -3.13 -13.81
N ALA A 299 11.07 -3.13 -15.14
CA ALA A 299 12.18 -2.55 -15.86
C ALA A 299 12.25 -1.02 -15.73
N VAL A 300 11.11 -0.33 -15.80
CA VAL A 300 11.03 1.12 -15.61
C VAL A 300 11.45 1.49 -14.19
N MET A 301 10.95 0.78 -13.18
CA MET A 301 11.36 1.01 -11.80
C MET A 301 12.85 0.79 -11.59
N MET A 302 13.42 -0.30 -12.13
CA MET A 302 14.86 -0.56 -12.05
C MET A 302 15.68 0.55 -12.72
N PHE A 303 15.21 1.09 -13.85
CA PHE A 303 15.83 2.23 -14.51
C PHE A 303 15.76 3.49 -13.65
N LEU A 304 14.60 3.80 -13.05
CA LEU A 304 14.42 4.96 -12.18
C LEU A 304 15.33 4.88 -10.95
N ASP A 305 15.40 3.72 -10.32
CA ASP A 305 16.29 3.45 -9.18
C ASP A 305 17.75 3.70 -9.56
N THR A 306 18.21 3.20 -10.72
CA THR A 306 19.58 3.40 -11.20
C THR A 306 19.88 4.84 -11.64
N ALA A 307 18.88 5.55 -12.15
CA ALA A 307 19.06 6.89 -12.72
C ALA A 307 18.96 8.01 -11.67
N LEU A 308 18.22 7.78 -10.59
CA LEU A 308 17.92 8.77 -9.55
C LEU A 308 18.53 8.42 -8.18
N GLY A 309 18.96 7.18 -7.97
CA GLY A 309 19.55 6.65 -6.72
C GLY A 309 21.06 6.46 -6.76
#